data_AF-A0A520CZJ0-F1
#
_entry.id   AF-A0A520CZJ0-F1
#
_cell.length_a   1.000
_cell.length_b   1.000
_cell.length_c   1.000
_cell.angle_alpha   90.00
_cell.angle_beta   90.00
_cell.angle_gamma   90.00
#
_symmetry.space_group_name_H-M   'P 1'
#
loop_
_entity.id
_entity.type
_entity.pdbx_description
1 polymer ?
#
loop_
_entity_poly.entity_id
_entity_poly.type
_entity_poly.pdbx_seq_one_letter_code
_entity_poly.pdbx_strand_id
1 'polypeptide(L)'
;MTKHPVTVELDGINYYFYVGEYPHHDELRCKFNVFYQGSLVATFAPDRNHILYLCKKYGNLNDTLLDRIADQIEKLHVYGFFEQ
;
A
#
# COMPACT_ATOMS: atom_id res chain seq x y z
N MET A 1 -4.06 -2.07 -14.81
CA MET A 1 -3.69 -1.80 -13.41
C MET A 1 -3.88 -3.08 -12.63
N THR A 2 -2.77 -3.72 -12.26
CA THR A 2 -2.81 -4.95 -11.46
C THR A 2 -3.11 -4.56 -10.01
N LYS A 3 -4.13 -5.19 -9.42
CA LYS A 3 -4.46 -5.01 -8.00
C LYS A 3 -4.16 -6.31 -7.27
N HIS A 4 -3.38 -6.23 -6.20
CA HIS A 4 -3.01 -7.36 -5.36
C HIS A 4 -3.87 -7.35 -4.10
N PRO A 5 -4.55 -8.47 -3.77
CA PRO A 5 -5.28 -8.56 -2.52
C PRO A 5 -4.28 -8.64 -1.35
N VAL A 6 -4.53 -7.84 -0.32
CA VAL A 6 -3.75 -7.81 0.92
C VAL A 6 -4.72 -8.05 2.08
N THR A 7 -4.41 -9.01 2.94
CA THR A 7 -5.20 -9.27 4.14
C THR A 7 -4.38 -8.88 5.36
N VAL A 8 -4.98 -8.10 6.25
CA VAL A 8 -4.38 -7.68 7.52
C VAL A 8 -5.28 -8.12 8.66
N GLU A 9 -4.71 -8.85 9.62
CA GLU A 9 -5.39 -9.16 10.86
C GLU A 9 -5.04 -8.09 11.91
N LEU A 10 -6.06 -7.51 12.54
CA LEU A 10 -5.93 -6.59 13.67
C LEU A 10 -7.00 -6.92 14.71
N ASP A 11 -6.58 -7.17 15.95
CA ASP A 11 -7.48 -7.50 17.08
C ASP A 11 -8.43 -8.69 16.78
N GLY A 12 -7.97 -9.69 16.02
CA GLY A 12 -8.77 -10.85 15.60
C GLY A 12 -9.77 -10.58 14.48
N ILE A 13 -9.78 -9.37 13.91
CA ILE A 13 -10.59 -9.00 12.75
C ILE A 13 -9.70 -9.02 11.51
N ASN A 14 -10.14 -9.75 10.48
CA ASN A 14 -9.48 -9.78 9.18
C ASN A 14 -10.02 -8.68 8.26
N TYR A 15 -9.13 -7.79 7.83
CA TYR A 15 -9.42 -6.70 6.91
C TYR A 15 -8.85 -7.03 5.52
N TYR A 16 -9.71 -6.93 4.51
CA TYR A 16 -9.36 -7.19 3.12
C TYR A 16 -9.15 -5.88 2.37
N PHE A 17 -7.92 -5.68 1.89
CA PHE A 17 -7.50 -4.54 1.09
C PHE A 17 -7.10 -4.98 -0.32
N TYR A 18 -7.08 -4.02 -1.22
CA TYR A 18 -6.49 -4.16 -2.53
C TYR A 18 -5.42 -3.10 -2.71
N VAL A 19 -4.24 -3.51 -3.14
CA VAL A 19 -3.14 -2.60 -3.44
C VAL A 19 -2.93 -2.59 -4.94
N GLY A 20 -3.06 -1.42 -5.55
CA GLY A 20 -2.75 -1.22 -6.97
C GLY A 20 -1.50 -0.37 -7.13
N GLU A 21 -0.59 -0.80 -8.00
CA GLU A 21 0.51 0.04 -8.45
C GLU A 21 0.02 0.98 -9.57
N TYR A 22 0.43 2.24 -9.48
CA TYR A 22 0.22 3.26 -10.49
C TYR A 22 1.57 3.64 -11.14
N PRO A 23 1.77 3.40 -12.45
CA PRO A 23 3.02 3.66 -13.16
C PRO A 23 3.20 5.13 -13.55
N HIS A 24 2.87 6.08 -12.67
CA HIS A 24 2.97 7.50 -13.01
C HIS A 24 4.46 7.88 -13.12
N HIS A 25 4.83 8.43 -14.28
CA HIS A 25 6.16 8.88 -14.71
C HIS A 25 6.72 10.09 -13.92
N ASP A 26 6.25 10.31 -12.69
CA ASP A 26 6.61 11.43 -11.83
C ASP A 26 7.31 10.81 -10.61
N GLU A 27 8.62 11.03 -10.48
CA GLU A 27 9.47 10.46 -9.41
C GLU A 27 9.08 10.90 -7.97
N LEU A 28 8.05 11.75 -7.85
CA LEU A 28 7.62 12.42 -6.63
C LEU A 28 6.22 12.02 -6.13
N ARG A 29 5.50 11.12 -6.82
CA ARG A 29 4.07 10.91 -6.55
C ARG A 29 3.76 9.47 -6.15
N CYS A 30 2.89 9.32 -5.15
CA CYS A 30 2.51 8.04 -4.54
C CYS A 30 2.28 6.94 -5.60
N LYS A 31 3.05 5.85 -5.51
CA LYS A 31 2.99 4.73 -6.47
C LYS A 31 1.95 3.68 -6.10
N PHE A 32 1.68 3.50 -4.81
CA PHE A 32 0.81 2.43 -4.33
C PHE A 32 -0.49 3.00 -3.78
N ASN A 33 -1.60 2.53 -4.33
CA ASN A 33 -2.94 2.93 -3.93
C ASN A 33 -3.60 1.78 -3.18
N VAL A 34 -4.03 2.03 -1.95
CA VAL A 34 -4.70 1.04 -1.10
C VAL A 34 -6.19 1.32 -1.07
N PHE A 35 -6.95 0.31 -1.48
CA PHE A 35 -8.39 0.33 -1.53
C PHE A 35 -8.96 -0.60 -0.46
N TYR A 36 -9.96 -0.11 0.27
CA TYR A 36 -10.76 -0.89 1.20
C TYR A 36 -12.22 -0.80 0.77
N GLN A 37 -12.88 -1.95 0.60
CA GLN A 37 -14.28 -2.01 0.14
C GLN A 37 -14.56 -1.16 -1.12
N GLY A 38 -13.60 -1.08 -2.04
CA GLY A 38 -13.71 -0.31 -3.28
C GLY A 38 -13.38 1.19 -3.16
N SER A 39 -13.14 1.71 -1.95
CA SER A 39 -12.78 3.11 -1.71
C SER A 39 -11.28 3.26 -1.47
N LEU A 40 -10.67 4.32 -2.02
CA LEU A 40 -9.27 4.64 -1.75
C LEU A 40 -9.12 5.13 -0.31
N VAL A 41 -8.31 4.43 0.49
CA VAL A 41 -8.15 4.74 1.92
C VAL A 41 -6.75 5.28 2.27
N ALA A 42 -5.73 4.85 1.54
CA ALA A 42 -4.36 5.27 1.76
C ALA A 42 -3.55 5.15 0.47
N THR A 43 -2.48 5.93 0.39
CA THR A 43 -1.51 5.85 -0.70
C THR A 43 -0.10 5.88 -0.14
N PHE A 44 0.79 5.06 -0.69
CA PHE A 44 2.17 4.93 -0.26
C PHE A 44 3.14 5.24 -1.41
N ALA A 45 4.35 5.66 -1.04
CA ALA A 45 5.46 5.90 -1.95
C ALA A 45 6.73 5.25 -1.39
N PRO A 46 7.59 4.70 -2.24
CA PRO A 46 8.94 4.33 -1.83
C PRO A 46 9.83 5.57 -1.71
N ASP A 47 10.70 5.62 -0.71
CA ASP A 47 11.77 6.61 -0.62
C ASP A 47 12.99 6.19 -1.47
N ARG A 48 14.07 6.97 -1.42
CA ARG A 48 15.31 6.68 -2.14
C ARG A 48 15.98 5.37 -1.68
N ASN A 49 15.67 4.89 -0.49
CA ASN A 49 16.15 3.63 0.05
C ASN A 49 15.17 2.47 -0.18
N HIS A 50 14.14 2.66 -1.01
CA HIS A 50 13.06 1.71 -1.27
C HIS A 50 12.19 1.38 -0.05
N ILE A 51 12.23 2.21 1.00
CA ILE A 51 11.38 2.10 2.18
C ILE A 51 10.03 2.74 1.85
N LEU A 52 8.95 2.00 2.09
CA LEU A 52 7.60 2.48 1.88
C LEU A 52 7.19 3.46 2.98
N TYR A 53 6.76 4.66 2.58
CA TYR A 53 6.18 5.66 3.48
C TYR A 53 4.76 6.01 3.07
N LEU A 54 3.96 6.39 4.07
CA LEU A 54 2.60 6.87 3.86
C LEU A 54 2.65 8.24 3.18
N CYS A 55 2.11 8.30 1.97
CA CYS A 55 2.07 9.52 1.17
C CYS A 55 0.81 10.34 1.50
N LYS A 56 -0.35 9.68 1.58
CA LYS A 56 -1.61 10.34 1.95
C LYS A 56 -2.60 9.35 2.56
N LYS A 57 -3.34 9.84 3.56
CA LYS A 57 -4.41 9.14 4.26
C LYS A 57 -5.74 9.79 3.87
N TYR A 58 -6.68 9.01 3.35
CA TYR A 58 -7.98 9.49 2.86
C TYR A 58 -9.14 9.14 3.79
N GLY A 59 -8.92 8.26 4.78
CA GLY A 59 -9.94 7.83 5.73
C GLY A 59 -9.43 7.79 7.17
N ASN A 60 -10.31 7.40 8.09
CA ASN A 60 -9.98 7.23 9.51
C ASN A 60 -9.42 5.83 9.79
N LEU A 61 -8.39 5.42 9.03
CA LEU A 61 -7.67 4.17 9.33
C LEU A 61 -6.83 4.35 10.59
N ASN A 62 -6.80 3.33 11.44
CA ASN A 62 -5.84 3.28 12.54
C ASN A 62 -4.41 3.24 11.98
N ASP A 63 -3.49 3.99 12.60
CA ASP A 63 -2.09 4.03 12.19
C ASP A 63 -1.43 2.65 12.30
N THR A 64 -1.80 1.83 13.30
CA THR A 64 -1.36 0.43 13.38
C THR A 64 -1.78 -0.39 12.15
N LEU A 65 -2.96 -0.10 11.61
CA LEU A 65 -3.47 -0.79 10.43
C LEU A 65 -2.70 -0.34 9.18
N LEU A 66 -2.33 0.94 9.10
CA LEU A 66 -1.47 1.47 8.04
C LEU A 66 -0.07 0.85 8.06
N ASP A 67 0.54 0.70 9.24
CA ASP A 67 1.84 0.03 9.38
C ASP A 67 1.77 -1.41 8.88
N ARG A 68 0.74 -2.16 9.29
CA ARG A 68 0.53 -3.54 8.83
C ARG A 68 0.31 -3.63 7.32
N ILE A 69 -0.39 -2.67 6.72
CA ILE A 69 -0.55 -2.62 5.27
C ILE A 69 0.80 -2.37 4.61
N ALA A 70 1.61 -1.43 5.10
CA ALA A 70 2.94 -1.15 4.57
C ALA A 70 3.83 -2.39 4.59
N ASP A 71 3.87 -3.11 5.72
CA ASP A 71 4.55 -4.41 5.89
C ASP A 71 4.15 -5.42 4.79
N GLN A 72 2.85 -5.50 4.48
CA GLN A 72 2.36 -6.43 3.45
C GLN A 72 2.72 -5.97 2.03
N ILE A 73 2.71 -4.66 1.77
CA ILE A 73 3.16 -4.11 0.49
C ILE A 73 4.66 -4.38 0.32
N GLU A 74 5.49 -4.18 1.36
CA GLU A 74 6.92 -4.50 1.32
C GLU A 74 7.18 -5.99 1.05
N LYS A 75 6.37 -6.89 1.62
CA LYS A 75 6.44 -8.33 1.30
C LYS A 75 6.10 -8.64 -0.15
N LEU A 76 5.14 -7.92 -0.74
CA LEU A 76 4.87 -8.03 -2.17
C LEU A 76 6.04 -7.50 -3.01
N HIS A 77 6.73 -6.46 -2.53
CA HIS A 77 7.88 -5.86 -3.19
C HIS A 77 9.13 -6.74 -3.23
N VAL A 78 9.38 -7.55 -2.19
CA VAL A 78 10.54 -8.47 -2.12
C VAL A 78 10.56 -9.47 -3.29
N TYR A 79 9.44 -9.68 -3.99
CA TYR A 79 9.34 -10.62 -5.12
C TYR A 79 9.58 -10.01 -6.52
N GLY A 80 10.30 -8.89 -6.64
CA GLY A 80 10.79 -8.41 -7.95
C GLY A 80 9.84 -7.45 -8.69
N PHE A 81 9.02 -6.69 -7.98
CA PHE A 81 8.14 -5.67 -8.59
C PHE A 81 8.89 -4.42 -9.12
N PHE A 82 10.19 -4.31 -8.86
CA PHE A 82 11.05 -3.21 -9.35
C PHE A 82 12.02 -3.61 -10.48
N GLU A 83 12.04 -4.87 -10.93
CA GLU A 83 12.80 -5.19 -12.14
C GLU A 83 11.96 -4.84 -13.36
N GLN A 84 12.08 -3.59 -13.84
CA GLN A 84 12.29 -3.25 -15.25
C GLN A 84 13.07 -1.94 -15.38
#